data_AF-A0A0G0HFM8-F1
#
_entry.id   AF-A0A0G0HFM8-F1
#
_cell.length_a   1.000
_cell.length_b   1.000
_cell.length_c   1.000
_cell.angle_alpha   90.00
_cell.angle_beta   90.00
_cell.angle_gamma   90.00
#
_symmetry.space_group_name_H-M   'P 1'
#
loop_
_entity.id
_entity.type
_entity.pdbx_description
1 polymer ?
#
loop_
_entity_poly.entity_id
_entity_poly.type
_entity_poly.pdbx_seq_one_letter_code
_entity_poly.pdbx_strand_id
1 'polypeptide(L)' 'MLNKKDFLEFCDQLMAIEIEMEHESIELMRHIDNEEAVNILQKIASDERRHEKIVREIKKIINKHYV' A
#
# COMPACT_ATOMS: atom_id res chain seq x y z
N MET A 1 24.67 3.62 4.98
CA MET A 1 23.82 2.71 4.18
C MET A 1 22.83 2.08 5.12
N LEU A 2 21.56 2.02 4.75
CA LEU A 2 20.55 1.26 5.47
C LEU A 2 20.96 -0.22 5.46
N ASN A 3 20.93 -0.87 6.62
CA ASN A 3 21.21 -2.31 6.71
C ASN A 3 19.94 -3.11 6.31
N LYS A 4 20.05 -4.44 6.17
CA LYS A 4 18.93 -5.32 5.80
C LYS A 4 17.69 -5.09 6.68
N LYS A 5 17.88 -4.96 7.99
CA LYS A 5 16.80 -4.78 8.94
C LYS A 5 16.08 -3.46 8.68
N ASP A 6 16.82 -2.37 8.49
CA ASP A 6 16.24 -1.06 8.20
C ASP A 6 15.39 -1.09 6.92
N PHE A 7 15.83 -1.81 5.88
CA PHE A 7 15.05 -1.98 4.65
C PHE A 7 13.77 -2.79 4.84
N LEU A 8 13.81 -3.85 5.65
CA LEU A 8 12.63 -4.66 5.93
C LEU A 8 11.60 -3.87 6.76
N GLU A 9 12.05 -3.11 7.75
CA GLU A 9 11.21 -2.20 8.54
C GLU A 9 10.59 -1.11 7.65
N PHE A 10 11.36 -0.55 6.72
CA PHE A 10 10.85 0.40 5.74
C PHE A 10 9.77 -0.21 4.82
N CYS A 11 9.97 -1.44 4.33
CA CYS A 11 8.93 -2.14 3.58
C CYS A 11 7.67 -2.39 4.41
N ASP A 12 7.81 -2.71 5.70
CA ASP A 12 6.67 -2.90 6.60
C ASP A 12 5.88 -1.61 6.81
N GLN A 13 6.57 -0.47 6.96
CA GLN A 13 5.94 0.84 7.07
C GLN A 13 5.21 1.22 5.77
N LEU A 14 5.84 1.01 4.61
CA LEU A 14 5.19 1.25 3.32
C LEU A 14 3.93 0.40 3.16
N MET A 15 4.00 -0.91 3.43
CA MET A 15 2.83 -1.78 3.35
C MET A 15 1.69 -1.31 4.26
N ALA A 16 2.01 -0.86 5.48
CA ALA A 16 1.00 -0.35 6.41
C ALA A 16 0.27 0.88 5.83
N ILE A 17 1.02 1.80 5.20
CA ILE A 17 0.45 2.99 4.55
C ILE A 17 -0.48 2.59 3.40
N GLU A 18 -0.06 1.67 2.52
CA GLU A 18 -0.89 1.23 1.39
C GLU A 18 -2.21 0.60 1.87
N ILE A 19 -2.16 -0.20 2.94
CA ILE A 19 -3.34 -0.83 3.54
C ILE A 19 -4.27 0.22 4.17
N GLU A 20 -3.71 1.19 4.89
CA GLU A 20 -4.46 2.27 5.52
C GLU A 20 -5.17 3.13 4.46
N MET A 21 -4.46 3.51 3.39
CA MET A 21 -5.02 4.29 2.28
C MET A 21 -6.11 3.54 1.50
N GLU A 22 -5.96 2.23 1.31
CA GLU A 22 -7.02 1.37 0.76
C GLU A 22 -8.28 1.42 1.64
N HIS A 23 -8.11 1.25 2.96
CA HIS A 23 -9.23 1.27 3.90
C HIS A 23 -9.93 2.63 3.98
N GLU A 24 -9.18 3.72 4.08
CA GLU A 24 -9.72 5.08 4.12
C GLU A 24 -10.49 5.41 2.83
N SER A 25 -9.96 5.00 1.67
CA SER A 25 -10.65 5.17 0.39
C SER A 25 -11.99 4.43 0.36
N ILE A 26 -12.02 3.20 0.91
CA ILE A 26 -13.24 2.40 1.00
C ILE A 26 -14.25 2.98 1.98
N GLU A 27 -13.80 3.49 3.12
CA GLU A 27 -14.68 4.11 4.11
C GLU A 27 -15.27 5.41 3.56
N LEU A 28 -14.46 6.25 2.92
CA LEU A 28 -14.91 7.52 2.36
C LEU A 28 -15.98 7.34 1.28
N MET A 29 -15.91 6.26 0.47
CA MET A 29 -16.95 5.94 -0.52
C MET A 29 -18.34 5.75 0.11
N ARG A 30 -18.45 5.44 1.41
CA ARG A 30 -19.74 5.27 2.09
C ARG A 30 -20.40 6.58 2.47
N HIS A 31 -19.64 7.68 2.47
CA HIS A 31 -20.08 9.00 2.90
C HIS A 31 -20.22 9.99 1.73
N ILE A 32 -20.05 9.53 0.49
CA ILE A 32 -20.06 10.36 -0.72
C ILE A 32 -21.14 9.85 -1.69
N ASP A 33 -22.08 10.75 -2.03
CA ASP A 33 -23.15 10.48 -3.00
C ASP A 33 -22.80 10.88 -4.45
N ASN A 34 -21.57 11.38 -4.68
CA ASN A 34 -21.09 11.76 -6.01
C ASN A 34 -20.43 10.57 -6.72
N GLU A 35 -21.02 10.10 -7.82
CA GLU A 35 -20.56 8.95 -8.58
C GLU A 35 -19.14 9.12 -9.17
N GLU A 36 -18.77 10.32 -9.60
CA GLU A 36 -17.43 10.61 -10.12
C GLU A 36 -16.37 10.47 -9.02
N ALA A 37 -16.66 11.00 -7.82
CA ALA A 37 -15.80 10.87 -6.66
C ALA A 37 -15.68 9.40 -6.20
N VAL A 38 -16.79 8.64 -6.19
CA VAL A 38 -16.76 7.19 -5.90
C VAL A 38 -15.88 6.44 -6.90
N ASN A 39 -16.00 6.73 -8.19
CA ASN A 39 -15.15 6.11 -9.23
C ASN A 39 -13.66 6.43 -9.05
N ILE A 40 -13.33 7.64 -8.60
CA ILE A 40 -11.94 8.02 -8.29
C ILE A 40 -11.44 7.24 -7.07
N LEU A 41 -12.21 7.19 -5.99
CA LEU A 41 -11.83 6.46 -4.77
C LEU A 41 -11.69 4.96 -5.00
N GLN A 42 -12.51 4.38 -5.87
CA GLN A 42 -12.39 2.98 -6.27
C GLN A 42 -11.09 2.71 -7.02
N LYS A 43 -10.63 3.64 -7.88
CA LYS A 43 -9.33 3.54 -8.55
C LYS A 43 -8.19 3.64 -7.55
N ILE A 44 -8.25 4.60 -6.61
CA ILE A 44 -7.25 4.74 -5.54
C ILE A 44 -7.15 3.45 -4.74
N ALA A 45 -8.25 2.91 -4.21
CA ALA A 45 -8.25 1.67 -3.46
C ALA A 45 -7.66 0.48 -4.24
N SER A 46 -7.91 0.41 -5.56
CA SER A 46 -7.32 -0.60 -6.42
C SER A 46 -5.81 -0.42 -6.63
N ASP A 47 -5.34 0.83 -6.73
CA ASP A 47 -3.92 1.16 -6.88
C ASP A 47 -3.16 0.84 -5.59
N GLU A 48 -3.67 1.19 -4.41
CA GLU A 48 -2.99 0.89 -3.14
C GLU A 48 -2.88 -0.62 -2.90
N ARG A 49 -3.92 -1.38 -3.25
CA ARG A 49 -3.84 -2.86 -3.24
C ARG A 49 -2.76 -3.39 -4.19
N ARG A 50 -2.53 -2.72 -5.33
CA ARG A 50 -1.44 -3.09 -6.25
C ARG A 50 -0.09 -2.71 -5.64
N HIS A 51 0.03 -1.54 -5.04
CA HIS A 51 1.25 -1.08 -4.39
C HIS A 51 1.65 -1.99 -3.23
N GLU A 52 0.71 -2.37 -2.37
CA GLU A 52 0.91 -3.34 -1.29
C GLU A 52 1.56 -4.64 -1.80
N LYS A 53 1.02 -5.21 -2.89
CA LYS A 53 1.58 -6.41 -3.52
C LYS A 53 3.01 -6.19 -4.03
N ILE A 54 3.29 -5.05 -4.65
CA ILE A 54 4.64 -4.70 -5.15
C ILE A 54 5.62 -4.62 -3.98
N VAL A 55 5.27 -3.90 -2.91
CA VAL A 55 6.12 -3.76 -1.71
C VAL A 55 6.37 -5.12 -1.08
N ARG A 56 5.35 -6.00 -1.02
CA ARG A 56 5.47 -7.37 -0.52
C ARG A 56 6.47 -8.20 -1.32
N GLU A 57 6.46 -8.12 -2.66
CA GLU A 57 7.43 -8.82 -3.50
C GLU A 57 8.85 -8.26 -3.33
N ILE A 58 9.00 -6.94 -3.22
CA ILE A 58 10.29 -6.29 -2.91
C ILE A 58 10.82 -6.79 -1.57
N LYS A 59 9.98 -6.83 -0.53
CA LYS A 59 10.35 -7.34 0.80
C LYS A 59 10.88 -8.78 0.74
N LYS A 60 10.24 -9.65 -0.05
CA LYS A 60 10.71 -11.03 -0.27
C LYS A 60 12.09 -11.07 -0.92
N ILE A 61 12.32 -10.23 -1.94
CA ILE A 61 13.61 -10.12 -2.64
C ILE A 61 14.70 -9.68 -1.67
N ILE A 62 14.46 -8.61 -0.90
CA ILE A 62 15.41 -8.09 0.11
C ILE A 62 15.70 -9.17 1.16
N ASN A 63 14.67 -9.84 1.66
CA ASN A 63 14.86 -10.89 2.66
C ASN A 63 15.74 -12.04 2.15
N LYS A 64 15.61 -12.39 0.86
CA LYS A 64 16.36 -13.48 0.22
C LYS A 64 17.77 -13.10 -0.24
N HIS A 65 17.97 -11.88 -0.72
CA HIS A 65 19.18 -11.50 -1.46
C HIS A 65 20.05 -10.45 -0.77
N TYR A 66 19.57 -9.76 0.27
CA TYR A 66 20.39 -8.84 1.05
C TYR A 66 21.25 -9.65 2.03
N VAL A 67 22.57 -9.62 1.80
CA VAL A 67 23.62 -10.22 2.64
C VAL A 67 24.06 -9.20 3.68
#